data_AF-A0A4Y3W5H6-F1
#
_entry.id   AF-A0A4Y3W5H6-F1
#
_cell.length_a   1.000
_cell.length_b   1.000
_cell.length_c   1.000
_cell.angle_alpha   90.00
_cell.angle_beta   90.00
_cell.angle_gamma   90.00
#
_symmetry.space_group_name_H-M   'P 1'
#
loop_
_entity.id
_entity.type
_entity.pdbx_description
1 polymer ?
#
loop_
_entity_poly.entity_id
_entity_poly.type
_entity_poly.pdbx_seq_one_letter_code
_entity_poly.pdbx_strand_id
1 'polypeptide(L)'
;MSFSFHFIARSRPHALKKLDRITHVPEAVRSFVILAINAMPDVDDARVIEVRASGQLKPADATYSADSASALIEVRSIAATD
;
A
#
# COMPACT_ATOMS: atom_id res chain seq x y z
N MET A 1 9.26 -13.12 -6.33
CA MET A 1 9.36 -12.45 -5.01
C MET A 1 7.97 -12.24 -4.44
N SER A 2 7.73 -12.58 -3.17
CA SER A 2 6.46 -12.28 -2.49
C SER A 2 6.60 -11.07 -1.58
N PHE A 3 5.55 -10.27 -1.45
CA PHE A 3 5.46 -9.20 -0.46
C PHE A 3 4.11 -9.26 0.27
N SER A 4 4.09 -8.86 1.52
CA SER A 4 2.87 -8.70 2.30
C SER A 4 3.11 -7.68 3.39
N PHE A 5 2.27 -6.65 3.45
CA PHE A 5 2.27 -5.70 4.54
C PHE A 5 0.87 -5.14 4.80
N HIS A 6 0.65 -4.77 6.06
CA HIS A 6 -0.58 -4.16 6.52
C HIS A 6 -0.23 -3.12 7.58
N PHE A 7 -0.78 -1.91 7.43
CA PHE A 7 -0.72 -0.91 8.48
C PHE A 7 -1.94 0.02 8.45
N ILE A 8 -2.18 0.67 9.59
CA ILE A 8 -3.19 1.72 9.75
C ILE A 8 -2.49 3.05 10.00
N ALA A 9 -2.97 4.14 9.41
CA ALA A 9 -2.45 5.48 9.59
C ALA A 9 -3.57 6.50 9.84
N ARG A 10 -3.31 7.49 10.69
CA ARG A 10 -4.30 8.53 11.04
C ARG A 10 -4.48 9.61 9.97
N SER A 11 -3.60 9.66 8.96
CA SER A 11 -3.62 10.68 7.91
C SER A 11 -2.78 10.23 6.72
N ARG A 12 -2.95 10.89 5.57
CA ARG A 12 -2.13 10.63 4.36
C ARG A 12 -0.63 10.80 4.63
N PRO A 13 -0.14 11.88 5.27
CA PRO A 13 1.28 12.02 5.62
C PRO A 13 1.79 10.90 6.54
N HIS A 14 0.97 10.45 7.50
CA HIS A 14 1.32 9.33 8.36
C HIS A 14 1.39 8.01 7.59
N ALA A 15 0.51 7.79 6.61
CA ALA A 15 0.51 6.60 5.77
C ALA A 15 1.79 6.51 4.92
N LEU A 16 2.17 7.61 4.27
CA LEU A 16 3.42 7.69 3.49
C LEU A 16 4.65 7.45 4.36
N LYS A 17 4.71 8.07 5.55
CA LYS A 17 5.80 7.85 6.52
C LYS A 17 5.88 6.40 7.00
N LYS A 18 4.73 5.72 7.16
CA LYS A 18 4.71 4.29 7.52
C LYS A 18 5.18 3.42 6.36
N LEU A 19 4.77 3.71 5.13
CA LEU A 19 5.23 3.02 3.92
C LEU A 19 6.75 3.13 3.74
N ASP A 20 7.33 4.30 4.02
CA ASP A 20 8.78 4.50 3.89
C ASP A 20 9.61 3.59 4.80
N ARG A 21 9.06 3.23 5.97
CA ARG A 21 9.71 2.32 6.91
C ARG A 21 9.70 0.86 6.45
N ILE A 22 8.96 0.52 5.39
CA ILE A 22 8.88 -0.84 4.86
C ILE A 22 9.93 -1.02 3.76
N THR A 23 11.11 -1.51 4.13
CA THR A 23 12.31 -1.59 3.27
C THR A 23 12.26 -2.73 2.24
N HIS A 24 11.38 -3.72 2.43
CA HIS A 24 11.33 -4.93 1.62
C HIS A 24 10.25 -4.90 0.52
N VAL A 25 9.67 -3.72 0.23
CA VAL A 25 8.63 -3.57 -0.80
C VAL A 25 9.29 -3.27 -2.15
N PRO A 26 9.01 -4.04 -3.21
CA PRO A 26 9.45 -3.71 -4.57
C PRO A 26 9.03 -2.30 -4.97
N GLU A 27 9.90 -1.56 -5.68
CA GLU A 27 9.65 -0.16 -6.04
C GLU A 27 8.34 0.05 -6.81
N ALA A 28 8.01 -0.84 -7.76
CA ALA A 28 6.75 -0.78 -8.48
C ALA A 28 5.53 -0.83 -7.55
N VAL A 29 5.54 -1.73 -6.56
CA VAL A 29 4.46 -1.86 -5.56
C VAL A 29 4.38 -0.61 -4.70
N ARG A 30 5.53 -0.10 -4.26
CA ARG A 30 5.62 1.14 -3.49
C ARG A 30 4.98 2.31 -4.26
N SER A 31 5.29 2.47 -5.54
CA SER A 31 4.72 3.52 -6.40
C SER A 31 3.20 3.42 -6.52
N PHE A 32 2.65 2.21 -6.70
CA PHE A 32 1.20 2.01 -6.72
C PHE A 32 0.54 2.34 -5.37
N VAL A 33 1.16 1.97 -4.26
CA VAL A 33 0.62 2.24 -2.92
C VAL A 33 0.66 3.74 -2.61
N ILE A 34 1.72 4.44 -3.00
CA ILE A 34 1.80 5.92 -2.91
C ILE A 34 0.67 6.56 -3.71
N LEU A 35 0.44 6.11 -4.95
CA LEU A 35 -0.62 6.63 -5.79
C LEU A 35 -2.01 6.39 -5.17
N ALA A 36 -2.25 5.19 -4.62
CA ALA A 36 -3.49 4.87 -3.92
C ALA A 36 -3.71 5.71 -2.65
N ILE A 37 -2.66 5.92 -1.84
CA ILE A 37 -2.72 6.79 -0.64
C ILE A 37 -3.02 8.25 -1.04
N ASN A 38 -2.42 8.75 -2.12
CA ASN A 38 -2.64 10.12 -2.58
C ASN A 38 -4.03 10.33 -3.20
N ALA A 39 -4.59 9.29 -3.81
CA ALA A 39 -5.95 9.31 -4.35
C ALA A 39 -7.05 9.25 -3.27
N MET A 40 -6.71 8.90 -2.03
CA MET A 40 -7.66 8.92 -0.93
C MET A 40 -8.10 10.35 -0.60
N PRO A 41 -9.39 10.57 -0.32
CA PRO A 41 -9.84 11.82 0.28
C PRO A 41 -9.20 12.00 1.66
N ASP A 42 -9.09 13.25 2.11
CA ASP A 42 -8.67 13.51 3.49
C ASP A 42 -9.65 12.83 4.46
N VAL A 43 -9.08 12.13 5.44
CA VAL A 43 -9.83 11.48 6.51
C VAL A 43 -9.96 12.45 7.67
N ASP A 44 -11.16 12.52 8.23
CA ASP A 44 -11.43 13.24 9.48
C ASP A 44 -10.87 12.49 10.70
N ASP A 45 -10.93 13.11 11.89
CA ASP A 45 -10.42 12.52 13.13
C ASP A 45 -11.14 11.22 13.54
N ALA A 46 -12.34 10.95 13.01
CA ALA A 46 -13.10 9.73 13.27
C ALA A 46 -12.70 8.57 12.34
N ARG A 47 -11.77 8.80 11.40
CA ARG A 47 -11.39 7.87 10.35
C ARG A 47 -9.89 7.67 10.26
N VAL A 48 -9.50 6.45 9.88
CA VAL A 48 -8.10 6.09 9.63
C VAL A 48 -7.96 5.45 8.26
N ILE A 49 -6.77 5.58 7.67
CA ILE A 49 -6.40 4.94 6.42
C ILE A 49 -5.82 3.56 6.75
N GLU A 50 -6.52 2.51 6.36
CA GLU A 50 -6.00 1.15 6.34
C GLU A 50 -5.34 0.90 4.99
N VAL A 51 -4.08 0.46 5.00
CA VAL A 51 -3.32 0.07 3.80
C VAL A 51 -2.97 -1.41 3.93
N ARG A 52 -3.47 -2.22 2.99
CA ARG A 52 -3.13 -3.63 2.88
C ARG A 52 -2.58 -3.87 1.49
N ALA A 53 -1.39 -4.45 1.41
CA ALA A 53 -0.81 -4.84 0.15
C ALA A 53 -0.20 -6.23 0.28
N SER A 54 -0.63 -7.16 -0.55
CA SER A 54 -0.03 -8.49 -0.63
C SER A 54 0.04 -8.96 -2.08
N GLY A 55 1.05 -9.73 -2.39
CA GLY A 55 1.21 -10.21 -3.73
C GLY A 55 2.43 -11.07 -3.98
N GLN A 56 2.41 -11.70 -5.15
CA GLN A 56 3.56 -12.39 -5.71
C GLN A 56 3.92 -11.74 -7.04
N LEU A 57 5.13 -11.19 -7.10
CA LEU A 57 5.77 -10.83 -8.34
C LEU A 57 6.42 -12.09 -8.90
N LYS A 58 5.89 -12.61 -10.01
CA LYS A 58 6.58 -13.63 -10.78
C LYS A 58 7.77 -12.98 -11.51
N PRO A 59 8.95 -13.60 -11.52
CA PRO A 59 9.99 -13.20 -12.45
C PRO A 59 9.47 -13.48 -13.86
N ALA A 60 9.33 -12.44 -14.67
CA ALA A 60 9.25 -12.56 -16.11
C ALA A 60 10.60 -12.10 -16.66
N ASP A 61 11.13 -12.83 -17.63
CA ASP A 61 12.47 -12.63 -18.21
C ASP A 61 12.77 -11.13 -18.42
N ALA A 62 13.72 -10.61 -17.64
CA ALA A 62 14.24 -9.24 -17.62
C ALA A 62 13.26 -8.07 -17.34
N THR A 63 11.95 -8.31 -17.17
CA THR A 63 10.97 -7.24 -16.95
C THR A 63 9.84 -7.74 -16.07
N TYR A 64 9.62 -7.13 -14.90
CA TYR A 64 8.49 -7.46 -14.03
C TYR A 64 7.18 -7.13 -14.76
N SER A 65 6.55 -8.13 -15.39
CA SER A 65 5.27 -7.97 -16.10
C SER A 65 4.13 -7.83 -15.08
N ALA A 66 3.32 -6.79 -15.23
CA ALA A 66 2.12 -6.57 -14.42
C ALA A 66 1.07 -7.68 -14.63
N ASP A 67 1.06 -8.34 -15.80
CA ASP A 67 0.11 -9.41 -16.14
C ASP A 67 0.31 -10.70 -15.35
N SER A 68 1.48 -10.88 -14.74
CA SER A 68 1.84 -12.06 -13.95
C SER A 68 2.05 -11.75 -12.46
N ALA A 69 1.81 -10.50 -12.06
CA ALA A 69 1.81 -10.06 -10.68
C ALA A 69 0.37 -10.02 -10.13
N SER A 70 0.06 -10.89 -9.18
CA SER A 70 -1.13 -10.67 -8.34
C SER A 70 -0.72 -9.74 -7.22
N ALA A 71 -1.21 -8.50 -7.24
CA ALA A 71 -1.04 -7.54 -6.16
C ALA A 71 -2.43 -7.06 -5.75
N LEU A 72 -2.88 -7.46 -4.55
CA LEU A 72 -4.05 -6.87 -3.93
C LEU A 72 -3.58 -5.65 -3.16
N ILE A 73 -3.98 -4.45 -3.58
CA ILE A 73 -3.73 -3.20 -2.88
C ILE A 73 -5.08 -2.64 -2.45
N GLU A 74 -5.36 -2.70 -1.16
CA GLU A 74 -6.54 -2.09 -0.56
C GLU A 74 -6.11 -0.87 0.24
N VAL A 75 -6.62 0.29 -0.14
CA VAL A 75 -6.54 1.51 0.67
C VAL A 75 -7.96 1.96 0.94
N ARG A 76 -8.36 1.96 2.21
CA ARG A 76 -9.71 2.36 2.60
C ARG A 76 -9.71 3.18 3.88
N SER A 77 -10.74 4.00 4.02
CA SER A 77 -11.05 4.70 5.25
C SER A 77 -11.90 3.78 6.12
N ILE A 78 -11.43 3.48 7.33
CA ILE A 78 -12.19 2.74 8.35
C ILE A 78 -12.45 3.64 9.55
N ALA A 79 -13.51 3.37 10.31
CA ALA A 79 -13.74 4.06 11.58
C ALA A 79 -12.55 3.83 12.51
N ALA A 80 -12.12 4.89 13.20
CA ALA A 80 -11.15 4.76 14.28
C ALA A 80 -11.82 3.95 15.41
N THR A 81 -11.42 2.69 15.57
CA THR A 81 -11.81 1.90 16.75
C THR A 81 -10.96 2.38 17.94
N ASP A 82 -11.64 2.73 19.04
CA ASP A 82 -11.04 3.10 20.34
C ASP A 82 -10.18 1.95 20.92
#